data_AF-A0A8S9DW88-F1
#
_entry.id   AF-A0A8S9DW88-F1
#
_cell.length_a   1.000
_cell.length_b   1.000
_cell.length_c   1.000
_cell.angle_alpha   90.00
_cell.angle_beta   90.00
_cell.angle_gamma   90.00
#
_symmetry.space_group_name_H-M   'P 1'
#
loop_
_entity.id
_entity.type
_entity.pdbx_description
1 polymer ?
#
loop_
_entity_poly.entity_id
_entity_poly.type
_entity_poly.pdbx_seq_one_letter_code
_entity_poly.pdbx_strand_id
1 'polypeptide(L)'
;MLHEPSTPAGKDPAGPYKIRLGIWMFIAYSLFYASFVAINLLNPLAMAAIVFAGLNLVTVYGFALIIVALIEALVYDWFCRRKEAFYLKAEESKEKGQD
;
A
#
# COMPACT_ATOMS: atom_id res chain seq x y z
N MET A 1 13.44 36.08 3.62
CA MET A 1 12.97 34.68 3.49
C MET A 1 13.88 33.82 4.36
N LEU A 2 13.58 33.77 5.66
CA LEU A 2 14.25 32.85 6.58
C LEU A 2 13.53 31.51 6.48
N HIS A 3 14.04 30.61 5.64
CA HIS A 3 13.73 29.20 5.78
C HIS A 3 14.63 28.67 6.89
N GLU A 4 14.02 28.30 8.01
CA GLU A 4 14.69 27.52 9.05
C GLU A 4 15.21 26.24 8.38
N PRO A 5 16.52 25.93 8.44
CA PRO A 5 17.02 24.69 7.89
C PRO A 5 16.37 23.55 8.64
N SER A 6 15.61 22.73 7.92
CA SER A 6 14.96 21.54 8.45
C SER A 6 15.94 20.75 9.30
N THR A 7 15.62 20.59 10.59
CA THR A 7 16.39 19.75 11.52
C THR A 7 16.66 18.42 10.82
N PRO A 8 17.93 17.97 10.72
CA PRO A 8 18.23 16.70 10.05
C PRO A 8 17.41 15.63 10.74
N ALA A 9 16.45 15.05 10.00
CA ALA A 9 15.57 14.02 10.51
C ALA A 9 16.44 12.89 11.06
N GLY A 10 16.40 12.71 12.39
CA GLY A 10 17.02 11.57 13.05
C GLY A 10 16.57 10.29 12.35
N LYS A 11 17.49 9.34 12.21
CA LYS A 11 17.30 8.09 11.47
C LYS A 11 16.04 7.37 11.98
N ASP A 12 14.91 7.42 11.25
CA ASP A 12 13.69 6.69 11.62
C ASP A 12 14.00 5.18 11.61
N PRO A 13 14.04 4.51 12.78
CA PRO A 13 14.37 3.09 12.85
C PRO A 13 13.32 2.22 12.12
N ALA A 14 12.11 2.73 11.91
CA ALA A 14 11.04 2.05 11.17
C ALA A 14 11.09 2.31 9.64
N GLY A 15 11.91 3.25 9.17
CA GLY A 15 12.01 3.62 7.75
C GLY A 15 12.28 2.45 6.80
N PRO A 16 13.32 1.62 7.03
CA PRO A 16 13.63 0.46 6.18
C PRO A 16 12.51 -0.59 6.15
N TYR A 17 11.76 -0.74 7.24
CA TYR A 17 10.64 -1.67 7.32
C TYR A 17 9.46 -1.21 6.47
N LYS A 18 9.08 0.07 6.57
CA LYS A 18 8.00 0.70 5.78
C LYS A 18 8.26 0.51 4.28
N ILE A 19 9.50 0.79 3.84
CA ILE A 19 9.89 0.63 2.42
C ILE A 19 9.77 -0.83 1.96
N ARG A 20 10.28 -1.79 2.74
CA ARG A 20 10.21 -3.21 2.36
C ARG A 20 8.78 -3.72 2.28
N LEU A 21 7.92 -3.32 3.22
CA LEU A 21 6.50 -3.66 3.21
C LEU A 21 5.80 -3.06 1.99
N GLY A 22 6.06 -1.77 1.70
CA GLY A 22 5.47 -1.06 0.57
C GLY A 22 5.84 -1.71 -0.77
N ILE A 23 7.09 -2.14 -0.94
CA ILE A 23 7.54 -2.84 -2.17
C ILE A 23 6.80 -4.17 -2.35
N TRP A 24 6.66 -4.98 -1.29
CA TRP A 24 5.95 -6.25 -1.39
C TRP A 24 4.47 -6.08 -1.75
N MET A 25 3.81 -5.09 -1.15
CA MET A 25 2.40 -4.78 -1.45
C MET A 25 2.26 -4.20 -2.87
N PHE A 26 3.18 -3.34 -3.30
CA PHE A 26 3.21 -2.82 -4.67
C PHE A 26 3.34 -3.93 -5.71
N ILE A 27 4.20 -4.92 -5.48
CA ILE A 27 4.36 -6.07 -6.39
C ILE A 27 3.05 -6.87 -6.46
N ALA A 28 2.40 -7.12 -5.31
CA ALA A 28 1.12 -7.83 -5.28
C ALA A 28 0.04 -7.09 -6.10
N TYR A 29 -0.14 -5.79 -5.86
CA TYR A 29 -1.06 -4.97 -6.64
C TYR A 29 -0.71 -4.96 -8.13
N SER A 30 0.58 -4.83 -8.45
CA SER A 30 1.07 -4.77 -9.83
C SER A 30 0.76 -6.05 -10.60
N LEU A 31 0.87 -7.22 -9.96
CA LEU A 31 0.47 -8.50 -10.57
C LEU A 31 -1.03 -8.55 -10.84
N PHE A 32 -1.83 -8.06 -9.89
CA PHE A 32 -3.28 -8.01 -10.06
C PHE A 32 -3.69 -7.05 -11.20
N TYR A 33 -3.07 -5.87 -11.27
CA TYR A 33 -3.26 -4.94 -12.38
C TYR A 33 -2.75 -5.50 -13.72
N ALA A 34 -1.60 -6.18 -13.72
CA ALA A 34 -1.06 -6.81 -14.93
C ALA A 34 -2.01 -7.89 -15.49
N SER A 35 -2.72 -8.62 -14.62
CA SER A 35 -3.75 -9.58 -15.06
C SER A 35 -4.90 -8.89 -15.80
N PHE A 36 -5.37 -7.73 -15.32
CA PHE A 36 -6.37 -6.92 -16.00
C PHE A 36 -5.90 -6.47 -17.38
N VAL A 37 -4.66 -5.97 -17.46
CA VAL A 37 -4.06 -5.53 -18.74
C VAL A 37 -3.90 -6.70 -19.70
N ALA A 38 -3.44 -7.85 -19.22
CA ALA A 38 -3.28 -9.06 -20.03
C ALA A 38 -4.63 -9.53 -20.62
N ILE A 39 -5.71 -9.55 -19.84
CA ILE A 39 -7.04 -9.93 -20.34
C ILE A 39 -7.53 -8.92 -21.39
N ASN A 40 -7.32 -7.61 -21.16
CA ASN A 40 -7.68 -6.58 -22.14
C ASN A 40 -6.94 -6.76 -23.47
N LEU A 41 -5.67 -7.19 -23.42
CA LEU A 41 -4.86 -7.40 -24.62
C LEU A 41 -5.22 -8.69 -25.36
N LEU A 42 -5.42 -9.79 -24.63
CA LEU A 42 -5.62 -11.11 -25.21
C LEU A 42 -7.07 -11.36 -25.64
N ASN A 43 -8.05 -10.77 -24.96
CA ASN A 43 -9.47 -10.98 -25.26
C ASN A 43 -10.32 -9.72 -24.99
N PRO A 44 -10.25 -8.72 -25.87
CA PRO A 44 -11.02 -7.48 -25.71
C PRO A 44 -12.55 -7.70 -25.80
N LEU A 45 -13.00 -8.73 -26.51
CA LEU A 45 -14.42 -9.06 -26.62
C LEU A 45 -14.99 -9.56 -25.28
N ALA A 46 -14.22 -10.34 -24.52
CA ALA A 46 -14.62 -10.75 -23.17
C ALA A 46 -14.77 -9.54 -22.23
N MET A 47 -13.95 -8.49 -22.40
CA MET A 47 -14.04 -7.27 -21.59
C MET A 47 -15.31 -6.45 -21.87
N ALA A 48 -15.85 -6.53 -23.08
CA ALA A 48 -17.10 -5.88 -23.46
C ALA A 48 -18.36 -6.64 -22.99
N ALA A 49 -18.21 -7.91 -22.57
CA ALA A 49 -19.35 -8.71 -22.13
C ALA A 49 -20.00 -8.12 -20.88
N ILE A 50 -21.33 -8.03 -20.88
CA ILE A 50 -22.11 -7.60 -19.72
C ILE A 50 -22.11 -8.73 -18.69
N VAL A 51 -21.69 -8.44 -17.47
CA VAL A 51 -21.49 -9.46 -16.41
C VAL A 51 -22.29 -9.17 -15.17
N PHE A 52 -22.50 -7.90 -14.82
CA PHE A 52 -23.14 -7.55 -13.55
C PHE A 52 -23.94 -6.26 -13.65
N ALA A 53 -25.22 -6.29 -13.29
CA ALA A 53 -26.09 -5.11 -13.21
C ALA A 53 -26.10 -4.24 -14.49
N GLY A 54 -25.95 -4.85 -15.67
CA GLY A 54 -25.85 -4.13 -16.95
C GLY A 54 -24.47 -3.55 -17.26
N LEU A 55 -23.49 -3.72 -16.37
CA LEU A 55 -22.11 -3.30 -16.55
C LEU A 55 -21.29 -4.38 -17.24
N ASN A 56 -20.36 -3.93 -18.10
CA ASN A 56 -19.41 -4.82 -18.76
C ASN A 56 -18.28 -5.25 -17.83
N LEU A 57 -17.56 -6.30 -18.21
CA LEU A 57 -16.49 -6.89 -17.41
C LEU A 57 -15.39 -5.87 -17.13
N VAL A 58 -15.05 -5.02 -18.11
CA VAL A 58 -14.02 -3.99 -17.94
C VAL A 58 -14.37 -3.03 -16.81
N THR A 59 -15.63 -2.58 -16.73
CA THR A 59 -16.09 -1.66 -15.70
C THR A 59 -16.09 -2.33 -14.33
N VAL A 60 -16.62 -3.54 -14.23
CA VAL A 60 -16.66 -4.29 -12.96
C VAL A 60 -15.25 -4.57 -12.44
N TYR A 61 -14.35 -5.01 -13.32
CA TYR A 61 -12.95 -5.27 -12.95
C TYR A 61 -12.21 -3.98 -12.57
N GLY A 62 -12.49 -2.87 -13.27
CA GLY A 62 -11.96 -1.55 -12.91
C GLY A 62 -12.37 -1.12 -11.50
N PHE A 63 -13.64 -1.29 -11.13
CA PHE A 63 -14.09 -1.04 -9.75
C PHE A 63 -13.44 -1.99 -8.75
N ALA A 64 -13.27 -3.26 -9.10
CA ALA A 64 -12.57 -4.22 -8.25
C ALA A 64 -11.12 -3.78 -7.98
N LEU A 65 -10.40 -3.29 -9.00
CA LEU A 65 -9.03 -2.75 -8.84
C LEU A 65 -8.98 -1.57 -7.86
N ILE A 66 -9.93 -0.64 -7.94
CA ILE A 66 -10.02 0.50 -7.01
C ILE A 66 -10.24 0.00 -5.57
N ILE A 67 -11.18 -0.92 -5.37
CA ILE A 67 -11.49 -1.47 -4.05
C ILE A 67 -10.26 -2.19 -3.48
N VAL A 68 -9.58 -3.01 -4.29
CA VAL A 68 -8.35 -3.71 -3.87
C VAL A 68 -7.26 -2.72 -3.48
N ALA A 69 -7.02 -1.67 -4.28
CA ALA A 69 -6.03 -0.64 -3.97
C ALA A 69 -6.34 0.07 -2.63
N LEU A 70 -7.61 0.37 -2.36
CA LEU A 70 -8.03 0.97 -1.10
C LEU A 70 -7.81 0.02 0.09
N ILE A 71 -8.13 -1.27 -0.07
CA ILE A 71 -7.88 -2.27 0.96
C ILE A 71 -6.38 -2.36 1.26
N GLU A 72 -5.53 -2.42 0.23
CA GLU A 72 -4.08 -2.44 0.41
C GLU A 72 -3.57 -1.17 1.10
N ALA A 73 -4.08 0.01 0.74
CA ALA A 73 -3.70 1.24 1.42
C ALA A 73 -4.02 1.20 2.93
N LEU A 74 -5.22 0.73 3.30
CA LEU A 74 -5.62 0.59 4.70
C LEU A 74 -4.80 -0.47 5.44
N VAL A 75 -4.49 -1.58 4.78
CA VAL A 75 -3.66 -2.66 5.33
C VAL A 75 -2.23 -2.15 5.55
N TYR A 76 -1.66 -1.42 4.59
CA TYR A 76 -0.32 -0.83 4.70
C TYR A 76 -0.24 0.14 5.87
N ASP A 77 -1.22 1.05 5.98
CA ASP A 77 -1.31 2.00 7.10
C ASP A 77 -1.38 1.27 8.45
N TRP A 78 -2.25 0.26 8.55
CA TRP A 78 -2.40 -0.53 9.77
C TRP A 78 -1.09 -1.22 10.19
N PHE A 79 -0.37 -1.84 9.26
CA PHE A 79 0.91 -2.47 9.55
C PHE A 79 1.99 -1.46 9.94
N CYS A 80 2.04 -0.29 9.28
CA CYS A 80 2.98 0.78 9.61
C CYS A 80 2.75 1.28 11.04
N ARG A 81 1.51 1.64 11.39
CA ARG A 81 1.16 2.12 12.74
C ARG A 81 1.47 1.11 13.83
N ARG A 82 1.21 -0.18 13.58
CA ARG A 82 1.51 -1.26 14.55
C ARG A 82 3.02 -1.36 14.82
N LYS A 83 3.85 -1.13 13.81
CA LYS A 83 5.31 -1.20 13.93
C LYS A 83 5.88 0.04 14.57
N GLU A 84 5.39 1.23 14.25
CA GLU A 84 5.73 2.46 14.96
C GLU A 84 5.42 2.34 16.46
N ALA A 85 4.22 1.86 16.82
CA ALA A 85 3.85 1.64 18.22
C ALA A 85 4.76 0.62 18.95
N PHE A 86 5.32 -0.35 18.23
CA PHE A 86 6.29 -1.30 18.79
C PHE A 86 7.64 -0.63 19.05
N TYR A 87 8.15 0.17 18.10
CA TYR A 87 9.42 0.87 18.26
C TYR A 87 9.37 1.91 19.38
N LEU A 88 8.27 2.68 19.50
CA LEU A 88 8.07 3.64 20.60
C LEU A 88 8.13 2.96 21.97
N LYS A 89 7.40 1.85 22.16
CA LYS A 89 7.44 1.08 23.42
C LYS A 89 8.82 0.51 23.71
N ALA A 90 9.55 0.07 22.69
CA ALA A 90 10.90 -0.46 22.85
C ALA A 90 11.88 0.62 23.32
N GLU A 91 11.75 1.86 22.84
CA GLU A 91 12.55 3.00 23.29
C GLU A 91 12.23 3.40 24.74
N GLU A 92 10.95 3.53 25.11
CA GLU A 92 10.54 3.82 26.50
C GLU A 92 11.05 2.77 27.51
N SER A 93 11.06 1.49 27.12
CA SER A 93 11.58 0.41 27.96
C SER A 93 13.10 0.40 28.09
N LYS A 94 13.84 0.98 27.14
CA LYS A 94 15.29 1.16 27.24
C LYS A 94 15.64 2.33 28.15
N GLU A 95 14.92 3.44 28.08
CA GLU A 95 15.13 4.59 28.97
C GLU A 95 14.85 4.21 30.43
N LYS A 96 13.74 3.51 30.71
CA LYS A 96 13.38 3.08 32.08
C LYS A 96 14.27 1.99 32.68
N GLY A 97 15.07 1.29 31.89
CA GLY A 97 16.01 0.27 32.35
C GLY A 97 17.41 0.79 32.63
N GLN A 98 17.64 2.09 32.42
CA GLN A 98 18.92 2.77 32.59
C GLN A 98 18.95 3.72 33.82
N ASP A 99 17.81 3.87 34.50
CA ASP A 99 17.64 4.44 35.84
C ASP A 99 17.63 3.35 36.92
#